data_AF-A0A090MF41-F1
#
_entry.id   AF-A0A090MF41-F1
#
_cell.length_a   1.000
_cell.length_b   1.000
_cell.length_c   1.000
_cell.angle_alpha   90.00
_cell.angle_beta   90.00
_cell.angle_gamma   90.00
#
_symmetry.space_group_name_H-M   'P 1'
#
loop_
_entity.id
_entity.type
_entity.pdbx_description
1 polymer ?
#
loop_
_entity_poly.entity_id
_entity_poly.type
_entity_poly.pdbx_seq_one_letter_code
_entity_poly.pdbx_strand_id
1 'polypeptide(L)'
;MATTTRTPTTAHGLLALVEPLGPAVENEDLVFDADPPADVDPLLRVLHTGVRALVVGKRWYGCDGTTGRVSELNPGVPIPAGITLLAVEGDGRWDRIDPAARLDHPHLFARDPTAGPSRAGQKRPPHRERP
;
A
#
# COMPACT_ATOMS: atom_id res chain seq x y z
N MET A 1 30.00 8.04 -8.45
CA MET A 1 29.02 7.17 -9.14
C MET A 1 27.66 7.81 -8.97
N ALA A 2 27.01 8.22 -10.06
CA ALA A 2 25.69 8.84 -10.01
C ALA A 2 24.65 7.73 -9.88
N THR A 3 24.19 7.46 -8.66
CA THR A 3 22.96 6.70 -8.45
C THR A 3 21.81 7.58 -8.91
N THR A 4 21.22 7.26 -10.05
CA THR A 4 19.93 7.83 -10.46
C THR A 4 18.89 7.38 -9.45
N THR A 5 18.66 8.17 -8.40
CA THR A 5 17.66 7.87 -7.36
C THR A 5 16.29 7.97 -8.00
N ARG A 6 15.75 6.83 -8.43
CA ARG A 6 14.41 6.75 -8.99
C ARG A 6 13.43 6.95 -7.83
N THR A 7 12.60 7.99 -7.90
CA THR A 7 11.54 8.23 -6.90
C THR A 7 10.72 6.94 -6.74
N PRO A 8 10.58 6.40 -5.52
CA PRO A 8 9.87 5.15 -5.31
C PRO A 8 8.39 5.33 -5.65
N THR A 9 7.83 4.36 -6.36
CA THR A 9 6.41 4.35 -6.78
C THR A 9 5.55 3.33 -6.02
N THR A 10 6.17 2.56 -5.13
CA THR A 10 5.57 1.39 -4.47
C THR A 10 6.01 1.30 -3.01
N ALA A 11 5.26 0.58 -2.19
CA ALA A 11 5.61 0.36 -0.78
C ALA A 11 6.94 -0.38 -0.62
N HIS A 12 7.23 -1.39 -1.45
CA HIS A 12 8.55 -2.04 -1.47
C HIS A 12 9.68 -1.07 -1.83
N GLY A 13 9.47 -0.24 -2.85
CA GLY A 13 10.48 0.74 -3.26
C GLY A 13 10.75 1.76 -2.17
N LEU A 14 9.70 2.21 -1.47
CA LEU A 14 9.83 3.14 -0.36
C LEU A 14 10.50 2.49 0.85
N LEU A 15 10.12 1.25 1.20
CA LEU A 15 10.79 0.51 2.28
C LEU A 15 12.29 0.36 2.02
N ALA A 16 12.69 -0.02 0.80
CA ALA A 16 14.11 -0.14 0.45
C ALA A 16 14.87 1.19 0.57
N LEU A 17 14.19 2.32 0.36
CA LEU A 17 14.78 3.65 0.53
C LEU A 17 14.94 4.03 2.01
N VAL A 18 14.00 3.65 2.87
CA VAL A 18 13.98 4.02 4.29
C VAL A 18 14.56 2.94 5.22
N GLU A 19 14.91 1.76 4.71
CA GLU A 19 15.49 0.65 5.49
C GLU A 19 16.73 1.07 6.30
N PRO A 20 17.66 1.90 5.76
CA PRO A 20 18.80 2.40 6.54
C PRO A 20 18.42 3.31 7.72
N LEU A 21 17.17 3.80 7.78
CA LEU A 21 16.66 4.64 8.87
C LEU A 21 16.04 3.82 10.01
N GLY A 22 16.09 2.49 9.95
CA GLY A 22 15.56 1.61 10.99
C GLY A 22 14.04 1.69 11.16
N PRO A 23 13.24 1.42 10.11
CA PRO A 23 11.78 1.49 10.22
C PRO A 23 11.26 0.42 11.17
N ALA A 24 10.48 0.85 12.17
CA ALA A 24 9.78 -0.03 13.11
C ALA A 24 8.29 0.38 13.21
N VAL A 25 7.46 -0.52 13.76
CA VAL A 25 6.04 -0.22 14.02
C VAL A 25 5.78 -0.26 15.51
N GLU A 26 5.33 0.86 16.05
CA GLU A 26 4.99 1.04 17.46
C GLU A 26 3.57 1.58 17.58
N ASN A 27 2.69 0.93 18.35
CA ASN A 27 1.30 1.38 18.55
C ASN A 27 0.51 1.67 17.26
N GLU A 28 0.70 0.86 16.22
CA GLU A 28 0.15 1.07 14.87
C GLU A 28 0.74 2.24 14.09
N ASP A 29 1.79 2.91 14.57
CA ASP A 29 2.47 4.00 13.86
C ASP A 29 3.83 3.53 13.32
N LEU A 30 4.23 4.06 12.16
CA LEU A 30 5.55 3.82 11.58
C LEU A 30 6.54 4.82 12.19
N VAL A 31 7.58 4.31 12.83
CA VAL A 31 8.65 5.10 13.45
C VAL A 31 9.99 4.80 12.81
N PHE A 32 10.93 5.71 12.96
CA PHE A 32 12.29 5.62 12.41
C PHE A 32 13.30 6.05 13.47
N ASP A 33 14.49 5.47 13.45
CA ASP A 33 15.61 5.87 14.32
C ASP A 33 16.21 7.23 13.92
N ALA A 34 16.00 7.63 12.66
CA ALA A 34 16.47 8.90 12.10
C ALA A 34 15.38 9.56 11.24
N ASP A 35 15.41 10.89 11.17
CA ASP A 35 14.45 11.65 10.38
C ASP A 35 14.56 11.30 8.89
N PRO A 36 13.44 10.97 8.23
CA PRO A 36 13.42 10.78 6.78
C PRO A 36 13.81 12.07 6.05
N PRO A 37 14.50 11.97 4.90
CA PRO A 37 14.74 13.11 4.02
C PRO A 37 13.42 13.82 3.64
N ALA A 38 13.46 15.15 3.50
CA ALA A 38 12.27 15.98 3.29
C ALA A 38 11.48 15.63 2.01
N ASP A 39 12.14 15.06 1.01
CA ASP A 39 11.54 14.58 -0.24
C ASP A 39 10.84 13.21 -0.09
N VAL A 40 11.12 12.48 0.99
CA VAL A 40 10.54 11.17 1.30
C VAL A 40 9.25 11.31 2.13
N ASP A 41 9.15 12.35 2.96
CA ASP A 41 7.99 12.57 3.84
C ASP A 41 6.63 12.57 3.08
N PRO A 42 6.47 13.24 1.93
CA PRO A 42 5.21 13.21 1.19
C PRO A 42 4.84 11.81 0.68
N LEU A 43 5.85 11.00 0.31
CA LEU A 43 5.65 9.63 -0.15
C LEU A 43 5.25 8.71 1.01
N LEU A 44 5.88 8.92 2.18
CA LEU A 44 5.53 8.21 3.41
C LEU A 44 4.08 8.48 3.80
N ARG A 45 3.58 9.71 3.75
CA ARG A 45 2.17 10.01 4.07
C ARG A 45 1.18 9.14 3.28
N VAL A 46 1.48 8.84 2.02
CA VAL A 46 0.62 8.02 1.15
C VAL A 46 0.85 6.52 1.35
N LEU A 47 2.11 6.10 1.44
CA LEU A 47 2.50 4.69 1.44
C LEU A 47 2.76 4.10 2.84
N HIS A 48 2.62 4.88 3.92
CA HIS A 48 2.97 4.44 5.28
C HIS A 48 2.28 3.14 5.68
N THR A 49 0.98 2.97 5.37
CA THR A 49 0.24 1.75 5.70
C THR A 49 0.84 0.53 4.99
N GLY A 50 1.30 0.68 3.74
CA GLY A 50 1.97 -0.38 3.00
C GLY A 50 3.37 -0.70 3.57
N VAL A 51 4.12 0.33 3.97
CA VAL A 51 5.42 0.15 4.63
C VAL A 51 5.25 -0.53 5.99
N ARG A 52 4.27 -0.12 6.80
CA ARG A 52 3.91 -0.77 8.06
C ARG A 52 3.63 -2.25 7.84
N ALA A 53 2.76 -2.59 6.89
CA ALA A 53 2.41 -3.98 6.57
C ALA A 53 3.65 -4.83 6.26
N LEU A 54 4.58 -4.30 5.47
CA LEU A 54 5.83 -4.98 5.14
C LEU A 54 6.73 -5.18 6.37
N VAL A 55 6.91 -4.15 7.20
CA VAL A 55 7.76 -4.21 8.40
C VAL A 55 7.26 -5.27 9.38
N VAL A 56 5.94 -5.40 9.56
CA VAL A 56 5.35 -6.39 10.49
C VAL A 56 5.02 -7.74 9.82
N GLY A 57 5.33 -7.92 8.53
CA GLY A 57 5.07 -9.16 7.79
C GLY A 57 3.59 -9.51 7.63
N LYS A 58 2.71 -8.50 7.53
CA LYS A 58 1.26 -8.66 7.41
C LYS A 58 0.74 -8.25 6.04
N ARG A 59 -0.51 -8.66 5.75
CA ARG A 59 -1.19 -8.25 4.51
C ARG A 59 -1.56 -6.76 4.55
N TRP A 60 -1.52 -6.16 3.38
CA TRP A 60 -1.95 -4.79 3.13
C TRP A 60 -3.25 -4.81 2.32
N TYR A 61 -4.26 -4.08 2.77
CA TYR A 61 -5.56 -4.02 2.13
C TYR A 61 -5.89 -2.63 1.65
N GLY A 62 -6.67 -2.57 0.57
CA GLY A 62 -7.28 -1.36 0.04
C GLY A 62 -8.79 -1.51 -0.07
N CYS A 63 -9.52 -0.42 0.19
CA CYS A 63 -10.95 -0.33 -0.07
C CYS A 63 -11.22 0.67 -1.21
N ASP A 64 -11.98 0.21 -2.20
CA ASP A 64 -12.42 1.02 -3.33
C ASP A 64 -13.49 2.03 -2.88
N GLY A 65 -13.25 3.32 -3.15
CA GLY A 65 -14.11 4.39 -2.67
C GLY A 65 -15.49 4.46 -3.34
N THR A 66 -15.67 3.79 -4.49
CA THR A 66 -16.93 3.80 -5.23
C THR A 66 -17.81 2.62 -4.84
N THR A 67 -17.21 1.45 -4.70
CA THR A 67 -17.92 0.17 -4.53
C THR A 67 -17.85 -0.37 -3.11
N GLY A 68 -16.96 0.16 -2.26
CA GLY A 68 -16.68 -0.36 -0.93
C GLY A 68 -16.01 -1.73 -0.93
N ARG A 69 -15.53 -2.20 -2.10
CA ARG A 69 -14.88 -3.51 -2.21
C ARG A 69 -13.50 -3.46 -1.59
N VAL A 70 -13.23 -4.40 -0.69
CA VAL A 70 -11.92 -4.62 -0.10
C VAL A 70 -11.15 -5.66 -0.90
N SER A 71 -9.88 -5.37 -1.17
CA SER A 71 -8.95 -6.31 -1.80
C SER A 71 -7.56 -6.20 -1.18
N GLU A 72 -6.85 -7.33 -1.12
CA GLU A 72 -5.43 -7.35 -0.81
C GLU A 72 -4.62 -6.63 -1.90
N LEU A 73 -3.69 -5.78 -1.49
CA LEU A 73 -2.82 -5.00 -2.35
C LEU A 73 -1.46 -5.67 -2.48
N ASN A 74 -0.86 -5.58 -3.67
CA ASN A 74 0.51 -6.01 -3.89
C ASN A 74 1.48 -4.85 -3.60
N PRO A 75 2.37 -4.95 -2.59
CA PRO A 75 3.30 -3.88 -2.22
C PRO A 75 4.37 -3.59 -3.29
N GLY A 76 4.52 -4.45 -4.29
CA GLY A 76 5.42 -4.29 -5.42
C GLY A 76 4.85 -3.51 -6.60
N VAL A 77 3.60 -3.03 -6.54
CA VAL A 77 2.97 -2.22 -7.59
C VAL A 77 2.34 -0.93 -7.02
N PRO A 78 2.08 0.09 -7.86
CA PRO A 78 1.38 1.31 -7.43
C PRO A 78 -0.03 1.02 -6.90
N ILE A 79 -0.56 1.92 -6.06
CA ILE A 79 -1.91 1.82 -5.50
C ILE A 79 -2.94 1.89 -6.64
N PRO A 80 -3.92 0.96 -6.72
CA PRO A 80 -4.95 1.04 -7.75
C PRO A 80 -5.76 2.35 -7.67
N ALA A 81 -6.09 2.94 -8.82
CA ALA A 81 -6.71 4.26 -8.89
C ALA A 81 -8.06 4.38 -8.13
N GLY A 82 -8.78 3.29 -7.87
CA GLY A 82 -10.05 3.33 -7.14
C GLY A 82 -9.91 3.33 -5.61
N ILE A 83 -8.73 3.01 -5.08
CA ILE A 83 -8.52 2.85 -3.63
C ILE A 83 -8.47 4.21 -2.92
N THR A 84 -9.28 4.35 -1.87
CA THR A 84 -9.32 5.58 -1.05
C THR A 84 -8.99 5.33 0.41
N LEU A 85 -9.08 4.08 0.85
CA LEU A 85 -8.75 3.68 2.22
C LEU A 85 -7.75 2.52 2.20
N LEU A 86 -6.84 2.50 3.16
CA LEU A 86 -5.81 1.50 3.35
C LEU A 86 -5.88 0.92 4.76
N ALA A 87 -5.48 -0.33 4.94
CA ALA A 87 -5.35 -0.93 6.27
C ALA A 87 -4.32 -2.06 6.28
N VAL A 88 -3.66 -2.27 7.42
CA VAL A 88 -2.88 -3.49 7.66
C VAL A 88 -3.80 -4.57 8.24
N GLU A 89 -3.48 -5.84 8.01
CA GLU A 89 -4.18 -6.96 8.63
C GLU A 89 -4.29 -6.83 10.16
N GLY A 90 -5.53 -6.77 10.64
CA GLY A 90 -5.85 -6.68 12.07
C GLY A 90 -5.85 -5.26 12.63
N ASP A 91 -5.64 -4.22 11.81
CA ASP A 91 -5.85 -2.84 12.24
C ASP A 91 -7.31 -2.61 12.66
N GLY A 92 -7.50 -1.83 13.73
CA GLY A 92 -8.84 -1.44 14.20
C GLY A 92 -9.49 -0.33 13.37
N ARG A 93 -8.73 0.28 12.46
CA ARG A 93 -9.13 1.45 11.66
C ARG A 93 -8.56 1.39 10.25
N TRP A 94 -9.16 2.17 9.35
CA TRP A 94 -8.67 2.35 7.99
C TRP A 94 -8.06 3.74 7.85
N ASP A 95 -6.88 3.81 7.25
CA ASP A 95 -6.19 5.04 6.91
C ASP A 95 -6.77 5.61 5.61
N ARG A 96 -7.07 6.92 5.61
CA ARG A 96 -7.60 7.59 4.43
C ARG A 96 -6.46 8.17 3.60
N ILE A 97 -6.48 7.88 2.30
CA ILE A 97 -5.61 8.56 1.34
C ILE A 97 -6.12 9.99 1.15
N ASP A 98 -5.25 10.98 1.36
CA ASP A 98 -5.55 12.38 1.04
C ASP A 98 -5.86 12.51 -0.48
N PRO A 99 -7.02 13.03 -0.88
CA PRO A 99 -7.33 13.25 -2.29
C PRO A 99 -6.29 14.08 -3.04
N ALA A 100 -5.62 15.04 -2.38
CA ALA A 100 -4.60 15.89 -2.99
C ALA A 100 -3.37 15.09 -3.45
N ALA A 101 -3.04 13.98 -2.77
CA ALA A 101 -1.91 13.13 -3.12
C ALA A 101 -1.97 12.59 -4.56
N ARG A 102 -3.18 12.49 -5.15
CA ARG A 102 -3.36 12.06 -6.54
C ARG A 102 -2.93 13.10 -7.56
N LEU A 103 -3.00 14.38 -7.18
CA LEU A 103 -2.55 15.50 -7.98
C LEU A 103 -1.05 15.74 -7.78
N ASP A 104 -0.60 15.66 -6.53
CA ASP A 104 0.78 15.97 -6.15
C ASP A 104 1.74 14.81 -6.47
N HIS A 105 1.27 13.58 -6.34
CA HIS A 105 2.07 12.35 -6.52
C HIS A 105 1.35 11.30 -7.40
N PRO A 106 0.95 11.64 -8.64
CA PRO A 106 0.17 10.74 -9.50
C PRO A 106 0.89 9.42 -9.82
N HIS A 107 2.23 9.39 -9.71
CA HIS A 107 3.05 8.21 -9.97
C HIS A 107 2.93 7.10 -8.91
N LEU A 108 2.38 7.41 -7.73
CA LEU A 108 2.09 6.42 -6.67
C LEU A 108 0.82 5.61 -6.97
N PHE A 109 0.03 6.05 -7.94
CA PHE A 109 -1.23 5.44 -8.32
C PHE A 109 -1.12 4.81 -9.71
N ALA A 110 -1.80 3.67 -9.89
CA ALA A 110 -1.96 3.07 -11.21
C ALA A 110 -2.75 4.03 -12.12
N ARG A 111 -2.39 4.08 -13.41
CA ARG A 111 -3.09 4.94 -14.39
C ARG A 111 -4.50 4.44 -14.72
N ASP A 112 -4.79 3.17 -14.47
CA ASP A 112 -6.09 2.54 -14.69
C ASP A 112 -6.66 1.93 -13.40
N PRO A 113 -8.00 1.89 -13.22
CA PRO A 113 -8.65 1.24 -12.08
C PRO A 113 -8.52 -0.30 -12.08
N THR A 114 -7.90 -0.91 -13.10
CA THR A 114 -8.00 -2.34 -13.43
C THR A 114 -6.74 -3.16 -13.17
N ALA A 115 -5.83 -2.70 -12.30
CA ALA A 115 -4.84 -3.61 -11.72
C ALA A 115 -5.57 -4.56 -10.75
N GLY A 116 -6.08 -5.67 -11.30
CA GLY A 116 -7.01 -6.58 -10.63
C GLY A 116 -6.44 -7.26 -9.38
N PRO A 117 -7.32 -7.88 -8.58
CA PRO A 117 -6.94 -8.54 -7.33
C PRO A 117 -5.91 -9.64 -7.60
N SER A 118 -4.87 -9.72 -6.75
CA SER A 118 -4.00 -10.89 -6.66
C SER A 118 -4.88 -12.13 -6.48
N ARG A 119 -4.89 -13.00 -7.49
CA ARG A 119 -5.65 -14.26 -7.46
C ARG A 119 -5.04 -15.19 -6.41
N ALA A 120 -5.56 -15.13 -5.19
CA ALA A 120 -5.40 -16.19 -4.20
C ALA A 120 -6.80 -16.73 -3.82
N GLY A 121 -7.15 -17.89 -4.37
CA GLY A 121 -8.10 -18.81 -3.73
C GLY A 121 -9.60 -18.65 -3.99
N GLN A 122 -10.05 -18.56 -5.24
CA GLN A 122 -11.42 -19.03 -5.55
C GLN A 122 -11.45 -20.57 -5.48
N LYS A 123 -11.80 -21.13 -4.32
CA LYS A 123 -12.32 -22.50 -4.26
C LYS A 123 -13.72 -22.49 -4.89
N ARG A 124 -13.83 -23.05 -6.10
CA ARG A 124 -15.12 -23.38 -6.72
C ARG A 124 -15.90 -24.34 -5.82
N PRO A 125 -17.21 -24.14 -5.58
CA PRO A 125 -18.04 -25.20 -5.02
C PRO A 125 -18.29 -26.27 -6.10
N PRO A 126 -18.25 -27.57 -5.78
CA PRO A 126 -18.70 -28.59 -6.70
C PRO A 126 -20.22 -28.52 -6.84
N HIS A 127 -20.67 -28.15 -8.03
CA HIS A 127 -22.02 -28.40 -8.50
C HIS A 127 -22.23 -29.92 -8.55
N ARG A 128 -23.23 -30.45 -7.85
CA ARG A 128 -23.80 -31.75 -8.20
C ARG A 128 -25.31 -31.72 -8.08
N GLU A 129 -25.91 -32.11 -9.19
CA GLU A 129 -27.31 -32.05 -9.57
C GLU A 129 -28.15 -33.03 -8.73
N ARG A 130 -29.38 -32.63 -8.44
CA ARG A 130 -30.44 -33.52 -8.00
C ARG A 130 -31.12 -34.13 -9.23
N PRO A 131 -31.48 -35.42 -9.22
CA PRO A 131 -32.74 -35.89 -9.79
C PRO A 131 -33.91 -35.59 -8.84
#